data_AF-A0A932GPH2-F1
#
_entry.id   AF-A0A932GPH2-F1
#
_cell.length_a   1.000
_cell.length_b   1.000
_cell.length_c   1.000
_cell.angle_alpha   90.00
_cell.angle_beta   90.00
_cell.angle_gamma   90.00
#
_symmetry.space_group_name_H-M   'P 1'
#
loop_
_entity.id
_entity.type
_entity.pdbx_description
1 polymer ?
#
loop_
_entity_poly.entity_id
_entity_poly.type
_entity_poly.pdbx_seq_one_letter_code
_entity_poly.pdbx_strand_id
1 'polypeptide(L)'
;MMKVQIDKARVRVVGKYHSEGSVLAQTIQAHCQGVETHLEVESPELPEKVAGVIRNAENGCYTIQAIKNPAPVQTTVSLNGKPFDWESY
;
A
#
# COMPACT_ATOMS: atom_id res chain seq x y z
N MET A 1 10.42 -20.35 2.51
CA MET A 1 9.13 -20.39 1.77
C MET A 1 8.31 -21.56 2.32
N MET A 2 7.01 -21.40 2.57
CA MET A 2 6.21 -22.35 3.37
C MET A 2 5.95 -23.72 2.71
N LYS A 3 6.36 -23.92 1.44
CA LYS A 3 6.14 -25.16 0.66
C LYS A 3 4.67 -25.61 0.67
N VAL A 4 3.76 -24.65 0.47
CA VAL A 4 2.32 -24.88 0.34
C VAL A 4 1.96 -24.68 -1.13
N GLN A 5 1.31 -25.67 -1.74
CA GLN A 5 0.88 -25.57 -3.13
C GLN A 5 -0.35 -24.67 -3.25
N ILE A 6 -0.31 -23.72 -4.18
CA ILE A 6 -1.45 -22.88 -4.57
C ILE A 6 -1.63 -23.07 -6.07
N ASP A 7 -2.77 -23.63 -6.48
CA ASP A 7 -3.04 -23.90 -7.90
C ASP A 7 -3.46 -22.61 -8.61
N LYS A 8 -4.21 -21.76 -7.90
CA LYS A 8 -4.67 -20.48 -8.42
C LYS A 8 -4.89 -19.47 -7.30
N ALA A 9 -4.55 -18.22 -7.59
CA ALA A 9 -4.89 -17.08 -6.74
C ALA A 9 -5.34 -15.92 -7.61
N ARG A 10 -6.43 -15.26 -7.21
CA ARG A 10 -6.94 -14.04 -7.85
C ARG A 10 -7.23 -13.02 -6.77
N VAL A 11 -6.75 -11.79 -6.97
CA VAL A 11 -7.03 -10.69 -6.06
C VAL A 11 -7.74 -9.57 -6.80
N ARG A 12 -8.82 -9.08 -6.21
CA ARG A 12 -9.46 -7.82 -6.58
C ARG A 12 -9.15 -6.79 -5.50
N VAL A 13 -8.64 -5.63 -5.92
CA VAL A 13 -8.33 -4.51 -5.03
C VAL A 13 -9.17 -3.31 -5.43
N VAL A 14 -9.82 -2.67 -4.46
CA VAL A 14 -10.63 -1.45 -4.66
C VAL A 14 -10.11 -0.38 -3.70
N GLY A 15 -9.58 0.72 -4.24
CA GLY A 15 -9.16 1.87 -3.45
C GLY A 15 -10.20 3.00 -3.53
N LYS A 16 -10.48 3.63 -2.38
CA LYS A 16 -11.32 4.83 -2.28
C LYS A 16 -10.42 6.02 -1.94
N TYR A 17 -10.39 7.00 -2.83
CA TYR A 17 -9.53 8.17 -2.72
C TYR A 17 -10.35 9.45 -2.83
N HIS A 18 -9.92 10.46 -2.11
CA HIS A 18 -10.51 11.80 -2.14
C HIS A 18 -9.40 12.84 -2.29
N SER A 19 -9.72 13.98 -2.90
CA SER A 19 -8.81 15.12 -2.95
C SER A 19 -9.60 16.40 -2.74
N GLU A 20 -8.97 17.35 -2.06
CA GLU A 20 -9.56 18.63 -1.68
C GLU A 20 -8.55 19.77 -1.82
N GLY A 21 -9.02 21.02 -1.82
CA GLY A 21 -8.17 22.20 -1.98
C GLY A 21 -7.97 22.63 -3.44
N SER A 22 -6.97 23.47 -3.69
CA SER A 22 -6.68 24.03 -5.02
C SER A 22 -5.22 23.88 -5.39
N VAL A 23 -4.97 23.43 -6.61
CA VAL A 23 -3.63 23.34 -7.19
C VAL A 23 -3.00 24.72 -7.34
N LEU A 24 -3.75 25.70 -7.86
CA LEU A 24 -3.22 27.06 -8.06
C LEU A 24 -2.98 27.79 -6.74
N ALA A 25 -3.80 27.52 -5.72
CA ALA A 25 -3.61 28.09 -4.38
C ALA A 25 -2.64 27.29 -3.51
N GLN A 26 -2.03 26.21 -4.03
CA GLN A 26 -1.06 25.38 -3.32
C GLN A 26 -1.61 24.71 -2.04
N THR A 27 -2.92 24.41 -2.01
CA THR A 27 -3.60 23.77 -0.87
C THR A 27 -4.13 22.37 -1.17
N ILE A 28 -3.78 21.81 -2.33
CA ILE A 28 -4.21 20.48 -2.75
C ILE A 28 -3.73 19.42 -1.75
N GLN A 29 -4.66 18.59 -1.26
CA GLN A 29 -4.35 17.44 -0.41
C GLN A 29 -5.10 16.21 -0.91
N ALA A 30 -4.41 15.08 -0.98
CA ALA A 30 -5.00 13.79 -1.33
C ALA A 30 -5.13 12.90 -0.09
N HIS A 31 -6.21 12.12 -0.05
CA HIS A 31 -6.58 11.24 1.05
C HIS A 31 -6.89 9.85 0.53
N CYS A 32 -6.33 8.82 1.16
CA CYS A 32 -6.75 7.43 0.97
C CYS A 32 -7.79 7.10 2.04
N GLN A 33 -9.06 6.98 1.66
CA GLN A 33 -10.16 6.72 2.58
C GLN A 33 -10.29 5.23 2.93
N GLY A 34 -9.78 4.35 2.07
CA GLY A 34 -9.76 2.92 2.35
C GLY A 34 -9.31 2.10 1.15
N VAL A 35 -8.83 0.89 1.43
CA VAL A 35 -8.50 -0.12 0.43
C VAL A 35 -9.17 -1.42 0.84
N GLU A 36 -9.99 -1.96 -0.06
CA GLU A 36 -10.65 -3.25 0.09
C GLU A 36 -9.94 -4.27 -0.79
N THR A 37 -9.69 -5.46 -0.25
CA THR A 37 -9.08 -6.57 -1.00
C THR A 37 -9.99 -7.79 -0.90
N HIS A 38 -10.17 -8.49 -2.02
CA HIS A 38 -10.87 -9.75 -2.10
C HIS A 38 -9.95 -10.77 -2.77
N LEU A 39 -9.53 -11.78 -2.01
CA LEU A 39 -8.60 -12.81 -2.45
C LEU A 39 -9.35 -14.14 -2.60
N GLU A 40 -9.34 -14.68 -3.81
CA GLU A 40 -9.82 -16.02 -4.13
C GLU A 40 -8.60 -16.94 -4.31
N VAL A 41 -8.60 -18.10 -3.65
CA VAL A 41 -7.49 -19.06 -3.69
C VAL A 41 -8.04 -20.47 -3.92
N GLU A 42 -7.43 -21.21 -4.84
CA GLU A 42 -7.65 -22.64 -5.07
C GLU A 42 -6.37 -23.38 -4.70
N SER A 43 -6.48 -24.39 -3.83
CA SER A 43 -5.35 -25.17 -3.33
C SER A 43 -5.81 -26.56 -2.89
N PRO A 44 -5.01 -27.62 -3.12
CA PRO A 44 -5.27 -28.95 -2.60
C PRO A 44 -4.80 -29.13 -1.15
N GLU A 45 -4.16 -28.12 -0.56
CA GLU A 45 -3.58 -28.18 0.79
C GLU A 45 -4.63 -27.94 1.88
N LEU A 46 -4.28 -28.31 3.12
CA LEU A 46 -5.14 -28.07 4.28
C LEU A 46 -5.36 -26.56 4.53
N PRO A 47 -6.57 -26.11 4.89
CA PRO A 47 -6.90 -24.70 5.07
C PRO A 47 -5.95 -23.94 6.02
N GLU A 48 -5.48 -24.57 7.09
CA GLU A 48 -4.56 -23.97 8.06
C GLU A 48 -3.19 -23.63 7.46
N LYS A 49 -2.71 -24.43 6.49
CA LYS A 49 -1.46 -24.14 5.77
C LYS A 49 -1.65 -22.95 4.84
N VAL A 50 -2.76 -22.93 4.10
CA VAL A 50 -3.12 -21.83 3.19
C VAL A 50 -3.32 -20.53 3.97
N ALA A 51 -3.98 -20.58 5.13
CA ALA A 51 -4.14 -19.43 6.02
C ALA A 51 -2.78 -18.88 6.49
N GLY A 52 -1.81 -19.77 6.78
CA GLY A 52 -0.45 -19.36 7.09
C GLY A 52 0.24 -18.62 5.93
N VAL A 53 0.03 -19.07 4.68
CA VAL A 53 0.54 -18.38 3.48
C VAL A 53 -0.09 -16.99 3.35
N ILE A 54 -1.42 -16.89 3.46
CA ILE A 54 -2.14 -15.63 3.32
C ILE A 54 -1.69 -14.64 4.39
N ARG A 55 -1.56 -15.08 5.65
CA ARG A 55 -1.07 -14.24 6.75
C ARG A 55 0.33 -13.70 6.47
N ASN A 56 1.23 -14.56 6.00
CA ASN A 56 2.59 -14.14 5.67
C ASN A 56 2.62 -13.21 4.45
N ALA A 57 1.75 -13.42 3.46
CA ALA A 57 1.63 -12.55 2.30
C ALA A 57 1.15 -11.14 2.72
N GLU A 58 0.12 -11.03 3.56
CA GLU A 58 -0.34 -9.72 4.06
C GLU A 58 0.68 -9.03 4.96
N ASN A 59 1.32 -9.77 5.86
CA ASN A 59 2.33 -9.22 6.77
C ASN A 59 3.61 -8.82 6.03
N GLY A 60 3.94 -9.50 4.94
CA GLY A 60 5.10 -9.19 4.10
C GLY A 60 4.82 -8.17 2.99
N CYS A 61 3.56 -7.82 2.74
CA CYS A 61 3.22 -6.87 1.67
C CYS A 61 3.51 -5.44 2.11
N TYR A 62 4.57 -4.84 1.56
CA TYR A 62 4.98 -3.47 1.87
C TYR A 62 3.84 -2.45 1.75
N THR A 63 2.98 -2.56 0.73
CA THR A 63 1.86 -1.65 0.53
C THR A 63 0.80 -1.77 1.63
N ILE A 64 0.38 -2.99 1.96
CA ILE A 64 -0.60 -3.21 3.04
C ILE A 64 -0.02 -2.73 4.37
N GLN A 65 1.26 -3.01 4.64
CA GLN A 65 1.91 -2.57 5.86
C GLN A 65 2.07 -1.05 5.93
N ALA A 66 2.43 -0.38 4.83
CA ALA A 66 2.51 1.08 4.79
C ALA A 66 1.15 1.77 5.00
N ILE A 67 0.06 1.14 4.56
CA ILE A 67 -1.30 1.65 4.76
C ILE A 67 -1.79 1.39 6.19
N LYS A 68 -1.61 0.17 6.72
CA LYS A 68 -2.05 -0.21 8.08
C LYS A 68 -1.18 0.43 9.17
N ASN A 69 0.10 0.61 8.90
CA ASN A 69 1.11 1.14 9.81
C ASN A 69 1.92 2.25 9.10
N PRO A 70 1.39 3.48 9.00
CA PRO A 70 2.06 4.57 8.30
C PRO A 70 3.46 4.84 8.86
N ALA A 71 4.47 4.74 8.00
CA ALA A 71 5.84 5.12 8.31
C ALA A 71 6.08 6.59 7.93
N PRO A 72 6.99 7.30 8.62
CA PRO A 72 7.38 8.65 8.24
C PRO A 72 7.93 8.69 6.81
N VAL A 73 7.48 9.68 6.03
CA VAL A 73 8.03 9.97 4.70
C VAL A 73 8.95 11.18 4.83
N GLN A 74 10.20 11.04 4.39
CA GLN A 74 11.17 12.12 4.33
C GLN A 74 11.46 12.46 2.87
N THR A 75 11.30 13.73 2.53
CA THR A 75 11.57 14.25 1.19
C THR A 75 12.70 15.26 1.28
N THR A 76 13.68 15.17 0.39
CA THR A 76 14.70 16.19 0.20
C THR A 76 14.67 16.64 -1.25
N VAL A 77 14.84 17.94 -1.48
CA VAL A 77 14.75 18.51 -2.83
C VAL A 77 16.02 19.30 -3.13
N SER A 78 16.45 19.22 -4.38
CA SER A 78 17.47 20.09 -4.95
C SER A 78 16.87 20.93 -6.07
N LEU A 79 17.03 22.24 -6.00
CA LEU A 79 16.63 23.17 -7.04
C LEU A 79 17.88 23.73 -7.72
N ASN A 80 18.04 23.44 -9.02
CA ASN A 80 19.22 23.83 -9.81
C ASN A 80 20.55 23.40 -9.17
N GLY A 81 20.59 22.16 -8.65
CA GLY A 81 21.79 21.58 -8.03
C GLY A 81 22.12 22.10 -6.63
N LYS A 82 21.25 22.92 -6.01
CA LYS A 82 21.41 23.39 -4.62
C LYS A 82 20.33 22.79 -3.73
N PRO A 83 20.61 22.47 -2.46
CA PRO A 83 19.57 22.08 -1.51
C PRO A 83 18.46 23.11 -1.47
N PHE A 84 17.22 22.66 -1.55
CA PHE A 84 16.04 23.50 -1.55
C PHE A 84 15.07 23.03 -0.47
N ASP A 85 14.88 23.89 0.53
CA ASP A 85 13.83 23.77 1.50
C ASP A 85 12.63 24.59 1.01
N TRP A 86 11.63 23.91 0.47
CA TRP A 86 10.42 24.55 -0.07
C TRP A 86 9.45 24.98 1.04
N GLU A 87 9.58 24.44 2.25
CA GLU A 87 8.70 24.79 3.38
C GLU A 87 9.06 26.15 4.00
N SER A 88 10.22 26.71 3.63
CA SER A 88 10.67 28.05 4.01
C SER A 88 10.05 29.19 3.18
N TYR A 89 9.15 28.92 2.24
CA TYR A 89 8.52 29.89 1.32
C TYR A 89 6.99 29.83 1.40
#